data_AF-A0A9D0ZYP9-F1
#
_entry.id   AF-A0A9D0ZYP9-F1
#
_cell.length_a   1.000
_cell.length_b   1.000
_cell.length_c   1.000
_cell.angle_alpha   90.00
_cell.angle_beta   90.00
_cell.angle_gamma   90.00
#
_symmetry.space_group_name_H-M   'P 1'
#
loop_
_entity.id
_entity.type
_entity.pdbx_description
1 polymer ?
#
loop_
_entity_poly.entity_id
_entity_poly.type
_entity_poly.pdbx_seq_one_letter_code
_entity_poly.pdbx_strand_id
1 'polypeptide(L)'
;MQTYLGKSKSDDKIFIDSKSPNKSVFVTGISGSGKTSRMFQIELEAVLQDGIVVILDLNHTHDEEQILPQIRSKYTSLINRIDPVSEGVNLNLFEPRCTPDGTVEPYVNLVNSAVNALRGNHRMGERQLCALRRAVETAIQIRHRCADDAAALIYALAQQNSPEADAVYGKLWTLLNCGALKGGGKSLMKHQLNVVDLSNMDFITAGNFAEIFLSVLWRNIQCGKSEFIEQGMLLSIDEFQRLSLKNDGSLLHMLREGRKFSLSLLLATQTLEVFPKEILAILNQTASQLYFRPNQNEITKIAKKIAPEDQKTWQQILGNLRVGESVAVGDFNVGGHTVRRPILTI
;
A
#
# COMPACT_ATOMS: atom_id res chain seq x y z
N MET A 1 -1.79 -17.34 -4.67
CA MET A 1 -1.59 -17.08 -3.22
C MET A 1 -2.91 -17.10 -2.44
N GLN A 2 -2.99 -17.87 -1.35
CA GLN A 2 -4.06 -17.80 -0.35
C GLN A 2 -3.72 -16.76 0.72
N THR A 3 -4.71 -15.99 1.18
CA THR A 3 -4.51 -14.98 2.24
C THR A 3 -4.77 -15.60 3.60
N TYR A 4 -3.71 -15.81 4.38
CA TYR A 4 -3.79 -16.20 5.78
C TYR A 4 -4.43 -15.10 6.62
N LEU A 5 -5.19 -15.45 7.65
CA LEU A 5 -5.84 -14.49 8.54
C LEU A 5 -5.56 -14.72 10.01
N GLY A 6 -4.93 -15.82 10.42
CA GLY A 6 -4.78 -16.21 11.82
C GLY A 6 -5.12 -17.68 12.06
N LYS A 7 -5.18 -18.09 13.32
CA LYS A 7 -5.64 -19.43 13.70
C LYS A 7 -6.96 -19.40 14.45
N SER A 8 -7.68 -20.52 14.42
CA SER A 8 -8.85 -20.75 15.29
C SER A 8 -8.38 -21.08 16.73
N LYS A 9 -9.31 -21.09 17.69
CA LYS A 9 -9.02 -21.60 19.05
C LYS A 9 -8.61 -23.08 19.05
N SER A 10 -8.94 -23.82 18.00
CA SER A 10 -8.59 -25.23 17.81
C SER A 10 -7.27 -25.41 17.06
N ASP A 11 -6.51 -24.33 16.86
CA ASP A 11 -5.23 -24.27 16.13
C ASP A 11 -5.32 -24.48 14.60
N ASP A 12 -6.53 -24.48 14.04
CA ASP A 12 -6.72 -24.53 12.58
C ASP A 12 -6.31 -23.21 11.93
N LYS A 13 -5.48 -23.25 10.87
CA LYS A 13 -5.21 -22.06 10.05
C LYS A 13 -6.48 -21.59 9.35
N ILE A 14 -6.70 -20.28 9.38
CA ILE A 14 -7.84 -19.61 8.74
C ILE A 14 -7.32 -18.85 7.52
N PHE A 15 -7.92 -19.11 6.36
CA PHE A 15 -7.62 -18.42 5.11
C PHE A 15 -8.88 -17.77 4.53
N ILE A 16 -8.71 -16.73 3.71
CA ILE A 16 -9.82 -16.20 2.88
C ILE A 16 -10.26 -17.28 1.88
N ASP A 17 -11.55 -17.60 1.85
CA ASP A 17 -12.10 -18.63 0.97
C ASP A 17 -11.77 -18.32 -0.51
N SER A 18 -11.41 -19.37 -1.28
CA SER A 18 -11.13 -19.27 -2.72
C SER A 18 -12.22 -18.55 -3.53
N LYS A 19 -13.48 -18.64 -3.08
CA LYS A 19 -14.67 -18.05 -3.72
C LYS A 19 -14.88 -16.57 -3.36
N SER A 20 -14.13 -16.03 -2.40
CA SER A 20 -14.23 -14.62 -2.04
C SER A 20 -13.90 -13.74 -3.25
N PRO A 21 -14.60 -12.60 -3.41
CA PRO A 21 -14.44 -11.77 -4.59
C PRO A 21 -13.01 -11.22 -4.72
N ASN A 22 -12.41 -10.78 -3.62
CA ASN A 22 -11.03 -10.34 -3.58
C ASN A 22 -10.29 -11.02 -2.42
N LYS A 23 -9.05 -10.61 -2.20
CA LYS A 23 -8.15 -11.16 -1.18
C LYS A 23 -7.61 -10.07 -0.24
N SER A 24 -8.18 -8.87 -0.31
CA SER A 24 -7.81 -7.74 0.51
C SER A 24 -8.34 -7.88 1.93
N VAL A 25 -7.55 -7.46 2.89
CA VAL A 25 -7.79 -7.49 4.32
C VAL A 25 -7.74 -6.09 4.88
N PHE A 26 -8.77 -5.72 5.62
CA PHE A 26 -8.82 -4.49 6.38
C PHE A 26 -8.73 -4.78 7.87
N VAL A 27 -7.78 -4.16 8.56
CA VAL A 27 -7.48 -4.39 9.97
C VAL A 27 -7.77 -3.13 10.78
N THR A 28 -8.51 -3.26 11.88
CA THR A 28 -8.81 -2.13 12.77
C THR A 28 -8.80 -2.53 14.23
N GLY A 29 -8.44 -1.59 15.11
CA GLY A 29 -8.41 -1.78 16.56
C GLY A 29 -7.42 -0.85 17.25
N ILE A 30 -7.55 -0.67 18.56
CA ILE A 30 -6.75 0.29 19.33
C ILE A 30 -5.24 0.02 19.23
N SER A 31 -4.41 1.02 19.55
CA SER A 31 -2.96 0.83 19.65
C SER A 31 -2.61 -0.28 20.66
N GLY A 32 -1.58 -1.07 20.37
CA GLY A 32 -1.16 -2.20 21.20
C GLY A 32 -2.08 -3.44 21.20
N SER A 33 -3.13 -3.47 20.38
CA SER A 33 -4.06 -4.61 20.31
C SER A 33 -3.53 -5.85 19.55
N GLY A 34 -2.41 -5.73 18.84
CA GLY A 34 -1.79 -6.83 18.07
C GLY A 34 -1.99 -6.77 16.55
N LYS A 35 -2.47 -5.65 16.00
CA LYS A 35 -2.68 -5.46 14.55
C LYS A 35 -1.41 -5.75 13.72
N THR A 36 -0.33 -5.02 14.00
CA THR A 36 0.95 -5.14 13.28
C THR A 36 1.54 -6.54 13.41
N SER A 37 1.41 -7.14 14.60
CA SER A 37 1.80 -8.53 14.85
C SER A 37 1.08 -9.51 13.93
N ARG A 38 -0.22 -9.33 13.68
CA ARG A 38 -0.97 -10.13 12.72
C ARG A 38 -0.57 -9.82 11.28
N MET A 39 -0.30 -8.57 10.94
CA MET A 39 0.18 -8.20 9.61
C MET A 39 1.46 -8.93 9.24
N PHE A 40 2.46 -8.98 10.14
CA PHE A 40 3.69 -9.73 9.90
C PHE A 40 3.44 -11.22 9.57
N GLN A 41 2.46 -11.84 10.23
CA GLN A 41 2.11 -13.23 9.95
C GLN A 41 1.47 -13.38 8.56
N ILE A 42 0.59 -12.45 8.17
CA ILE A 42 -0.06 -12.45 6.85
C ILE A 42 0.99 -12.23 5.75
N GLU A 43 1.88 -11.27 5.92
CA GLU A 43 2.98 -10.96 5.01
C GLU A 43 3.94 -12.14 4.85
N LEU A 44 4.32 -12.76 5.98
CA LEU A 44 5.20 -13.92 5.96
C LEU A 44 4.56 -15.11 5.24
N GLU A 45 3.29 -15.41 5.52
CA GLU A 45 2.57 -16.48 4.82
C GLU A 45 2.35 -16.16 3.33
N ALA A 46 2.22 -14.88 2.96
CA ALA A 46 2.12 -14.45 1.58
C ALA A 46 3.43 -14.68 0.81
N VAL A 47 4.57 -14.25 1.36
CA VAL A 47 5.88 -14.43 0.70
C VAL A 47 6.29 -15.91 0.63
N LEU A 48 5.93 -16.72 1.63
CA LEU A 48 6.20 -18.18 1.62
C LEU A 48 5.36 -18.95 0.58
N GLN A 49 4.33 -18.31 0.01
CA GLN A 49 3.52 -18.83 -1.10
C GLN A 49 3.92 -18.21 -2.45
N ASP A 50 5.17 -17.75 -2.56
CA ASP A 50 5.74 -17.08 -3.73
C ASP A 50 5.02 -15.78 -4.14
N GLY A 51 4.24 -15.19 -3.23
CA GLY A 51 3.60 -13.90 -3.45
C GLY A 51 4.60 -12.75 -3.45
N ILE A 52 4.33 -11.74 -4.27
CA ILE A 52 5.11 -10.49 -4.25
C ILE A 52 4.57 -9.61 -3.12
N VAL A 53 5.37 -9.44 -2.06
CA VAL A 53 4.98 -8.64 -0.90
C VAL A 53 5.70 -7.30 -0.92
N VAL A 54 4.92 -6.22 -0.91
CA VAL A 54 5.39 -4.84 -0.80
C VAL A 54 4.81 -4.23 0.46
N ILE A 55 5.67 -3.72 1.33
CA ILE A 55 5.32 -3.09 2.59
C ILE A 55 5.71 -1.63 2.50
N LEU A 56 4.77 -0.72 2.72
CA LEU A 56 5.08 0.70 2.94
C LEU A 56 5.17 0.95 4.45
N ASP A 57 6.40 1.02 4.97
CA ASP A 57 6.61 1.35 6.36
C ASP A 57 6.62 2.87 6.54
N LEU A 58 5.50 3.42 6.99
CA LEU A 58 5.33 4.85 7.17
C LEU A 58 5.88 5.35 8.51
N ASN A 59 6.23 4.45 9.44
CA ASN A 59 6.40 4.87 10.83
C ASN A 59 7.15 3.88 11.74
N HIS A 60 8.23 3.26 11.26
CA HIS A 60 9.04 2.29 12.02
C HIS A 60 8.26 1.06 12.50
N THR A 61 7.17 0.73 11.81
CA THR A 61 6.29 -0.37 12.19
C THR A 61 6.90 -1.73 11.89
N HIS A 62 7.87 -1.78 10.97
CA HIS A 62 8.51 -3.02 10.51
C HIS A 62 9.96 -3.14 10.97
N ASP A 63 10.42 -2.32 11.91
CA ASP A 63 11.75 -2.44 12.50
C ASP A 63 11.92 -3.80 13.20
N GLU A 64 13.15 -4.32 13.23
CA GLU A 64 13.42 -5.69 13.69
C GLU A 64 12.90 -5.96 15.12
N GLU A 65 12.95 -4.94 15.97
CA GLU A 65 12.48 -4.97 17.35
C GLU A 65 10.95 -5.14 17.45
N GLN A 66 10.20 -4.61 16.47
CA GLN A 66 8.75 -4.73 16.38
C GLN A 66 8.33 -6.13 15.91
N ILE A 67 9.17 -6.81 15.13
CA ILE A 67 8.86 -8.14 14.60
C ILE A 67 8.74 -9.14 15.76
N LEU A 68 7.65 -9.89 15.73
CA LEU A 68 7.33 -10.95 16.69
C LEU A 68 8.52 -11.92 16.87
N PRO A 69 9.00 -12.15 18.12
CA PRO A 69 10.16 -12.99 18.38
C PRO A 69 10.09 -14.38 17.75
N GLN A 70 8.89 -14.97 17.66
CA GLN A 70 8.68 -16.32 17.14
C GLN A 70 8.94 -16.44 15.63
N ILE A 71 8.77 -15.36 14.87
CA ILE A 71 8.96 -15.35 13.41
C ILE A 71 10.15 -14.48 12.97
N ARG A 72 10.73 -13.67 13.88
CA ARG A 72 11.77 -12.68 13.60
C ARG A 72 12.89 -13.22 12.73
N SER A 73 13.54 -14.32 13.13
CA SER A 73 14.65 -14.89 12.35
C SER A 73 14.26 -15.21 10.91
N LYS A 74 13.09 -15.83 10.71
CA LYS A 74 12.60 -16.18 9.38
C LYS A 74 12.19 -14.95 8.58
N TYR A 75 11.47 -14.03 9.21
CA TYR A 75 11.00 -12.78 8.61
C TYR A 75 12.21 -11.94 8.15
N THR A 76 13.17 -11.66 9.04
CA THR A 76 14.38 -10.89 8.73
C THR A 76 15.22 -11.52 7.62
N SER A 77 15.29 -12.86 7.54
CA SER A 77 16.01 -13.55 6.45
C SER A 77 15.42 -13.32 5.05
N LEU A 78 14.18 -12.85 4.96
CA LEU A 78 13.45 -12.60 3.72
C LEU A 78 13.29 -11.09 3.43
N ILE A 79 13.76 -10.21 4.31
CA ILE A 79 13.59 -8.76 4.14
C ILE A 79 14.49 -8.25 3.00
N ASN A 80 13.87 -7.51 2.09
CA ASN A 80 14.51 -6.55 1.20
C ASN A 80 14.11 -5.15 1.65
N ARG A 81 14.85 -4.57 2.60
CA ARG A 81 14.57 -3.20 3.08
C ARG A 81 15.14 -2.19 2.09
N ILE A 82 14.35 -1.19 1.74
CA ILE A 82 14.70 -0.12 0.80
C ILE A 82 14.50 1.20 1.53
N ASP A 83 15.59 1.90 1.84
CA ASP A 83 15.53 3.28 2.31
C ASP A 83 15.66 4.22 1.10
N PRO A 84 14.59 4.93 0.69
CA PRO A 84 14.65 5.79 -0.48
C PRO A 84 15.69 6.91 -0.35
N VAL A 85 15.92 7.45 0.85
CA VAL A 85 16.85 8.58 1.02
C VAL A 85 18.30 8.10 0.80
N SER A 86 18.68 7.03 1.47
CA SER A 86 20.06 6.54 1.45
C SER A 86 20.36 5.65 0.23
N GLU A 87 19.43 4.80 -0.21
CA GLU A 87 19.62 3.84 -1.30
C GLU A 87 18.95 4.28 -2.60
N GLY A 88 17.92 5.12 -2.54
CA GLY A 88 17.08 5.43 -3.70
C GLY A 88 16.13 4.29 -4.05
N VAL A 89 15.09 4.60 -4.82
CA VAL A 89 14.16 3.58 -5.33
C VAL A 89 14.15 3.61 -6.85
N ASN A 90 14.30 2.44 -7.46
CA ASN A 90 14.27 2.31 -8.91
C ASN A 90 12.83 2.43 -9.45
N LEU A 91 12.30 3.65 -9.47
CA LEU A 91 10.94 3.93 -9.92
C LEU A 91 10.82 3.95 -11.45
N ASN A 92 11.87 4.38 -12.15
CA ASN A 92 11.86 4.57 -13.61
C ASN A 92 10.62 5.36 -14.06
N LEU A 93 10.45 6.55 -13.48
CA LEU A 93 9.27 7.40 -13.65
C LEU A 93 9.07 7.79 -15.11
N PHE A 94 10.18 8.03 -15.82
CA PHE A 94 10.21 8.51 -17.20
C PHE A 94 10.44 7.42 -18.25
N GLU A 95 10.44 6.14 -17.86
CA GLU A 95 10.52 5.03 -18.81
C GLU A 95 9.13 4.56 -19.23
N PRO A 96 8.88 4.30 -20.52
CA PRO A 96 7.63 3.70 -20.98
C PRO A 96 7.52 2.25 -20.49
N ARG A 97 6.30 1.81 -20.18
CA ARG A 97 6.05 0.41 -19.85
C ARG A 97 5.66 -0.38 -21.09
N CYS A 98 5.98 -1.67 -21.09
CA CYS A 98 5.56 -2.61 -22.12
C CYS A 98 4.63 -3.65 -21.50
N THR A 99 3.53 -3.96 -22.17
CA THR A 99 2.69 -5.10 -21.81
C THR A 99 3.33 -6.41 -22.27
N PRO A 100 2.89 -7.57 -21.73
CA PRO A 100 3.45 -8.88 -22.12
C PRO A 100 3.33 -9.21 -23.61
N ASP A 101 2.37 -8.62 -24.31
CA ASP A 101 2.20 -8.76 -25.76
C ASP A 101 3.12 -7.85 -26.59
N GLY A 102 4.01 -7.10 -25.94
CA GLY A 102 4.95 -6.18 -26.58
C GLY A 102 4.37 -4.80 -26.90
N THR A 103 3.11 -4.52 -26.55
CA THR A 103 2.54 -3.19 -26.74
C THR A 103 3.23 -2.19 -25.82
N VAL A 104 3.84 -1.16 -26.44
CA VAL A 104 4.47 -0.07 -25.71
C VAL A 104 3.40 0.93 -25.25
N GLU A 105 3.48 1.36 -24.01
CA GLU A 105 2.62 2.39 -23.45
C GLU A 105 2.69 3.68 -24.29
N PRO A 106 1.53 4.26 -24.66
CA PRO A 106 1.50 5.52 -25.41
C PRO A 106 2.23 6.65 -24.67
N TYR A 107 3.00 7.46 -25.40
CA TYR A 107 3.77 8.59 -24.84
C TYR A 107 2.92 9.53 -23.97
N VAL A 108 1.69 9.84 -24.41
CA VAL A 108 0.77 10.70 -23.67
C VAL A 108 0.40 10.10 -22.30
N ASN A 109 0.27 8.77 -22.21
CA ASN A 109 -0.04 8.09 -20.96
C ASN A 109 1.17 8.08 -20.01
N LEU A 110 2.38 7.88 -20.53
CA LEU A 110 3.63 8.03 -19.77
C LEU A 110 3.73 9.44 -19.17
N VAL A 111 3.60 10.48 -20.00
CA VAL A 111 3.67 11.89 -19.55
C VAL A 111 2.60 12.15 -18.50
N ASN A 112 1.35 11.75 -18.75
CA ASN A 112 0.25 12.00 -17.83
C ASN A 112 0.45 11.28 -16.49
N SER A 113 0.93 10.04 -16.51
CA SER A 113 1.20 9.27 -15.30
C SER A 113 2.34 9.88 -14.48
N ALA A 114 3.43 10.30 -15.13
CA ALA A 114 4.54 10.98 -14.46
C ALA A 114 4.11 12.34 -13.87
N VAL A 115 3.33 13.13 -14.61
CA VAL A 115 2.78 14.40 -14.11
C VAL A 115 1.86 14.18 -12.91
N ASN A 116 0.97 13.19 -12.96
CA ASN A 116 0.06 12.89 -11.85
C ASN A 116 0.81 12.39 -10.61
N ALA A 117 1.79 11.52 -10.78
CA ALA A 117 2.65 11.05 -9.70
C ALA A 117 3.38 12.23 -9.03
N LEU A 118 4.08 13.06 -9.81
CA LEU A 118 4.84 14.21 -9.30
C LEU A 118 3.94 15.30 -8.70
N ARG A 119 2.74 15.50 -9.26
CA ARG A 119 1.75 16.39 -8.66
C ARG A 119 1.39 15.93 -7.26
N GLY A 120 1.16 14.62 -7.07
CA GLY A 120 0.88 13.99 -5.79
C GLY A 120 -0.13 14.79 -4.95
N ASN A 121 0.27 15.17 -3.74
CA ASN A 121 -0.56 15.99 -2.85
C ASN A 121 -0.35 17.50 -3.00
N HIS A 122 0.56 17.94 -3.86
CA HIS A 122 0.84 19.35 -4.06
C HIS A 122 -0.34 20.06 -4.73
N ARG A 123 -0.75 21.19 -4.16
CA ARG A 123 -1.67 22.12 -4.84
C ARG A 123 -0.90 22.86 -5.92
N MET A 124 -1.24 22.57 -7.17
CA MET A 124 -0.69 23.23 -8.36
C MET A 124 -1.83 23.81 -9.18
N GLY A 125 -1.72 25.10 -9.55
CA GLY A 125 -2.65 25.73 -10.49
C GLY A 125 -2.39 25.29 -11.93
N GLU A 126 -3.28 25.61 -12.86
CA GLU A 126 -3.19 25.17 -14.27
C GLU A 126 -1.85 25.54 -14.93
N ARG A 127 -1.34 26.76 -14.68
CA ARG A 127 -0.06 27.19 -15.24
C ARG A 127 1.13 26.40 -14.69
N GLN A 128 1.11 26.05 -13.39
CA GLN A 128 2.12 25.19 -12.77
C GLN A 128 2.03 23.76 -13.31
N LEU A 129 0.83 23.23 -13.52
CA LEU A 129 0.64 21.91 -14.14
C LEU A 129 1.13 21.89 -15.59
N CYS A 130 0.94 22.97 -16.34
CA CYS A 130 1.50 23.12 -17.69
C CYS A 130 3.04 23.14 -17.65
N ALA A 131 3.63 23.90 -16.73
CA ALA A 131 5.09 23.93 -16.54
C ALA A 131 5.65 22.56 -16.15
N LEU A 132 5.01 21.86 -15.21
CA LEU A 132 5.39 20.49 -14.83
C LEU A 132 5.29 19.53 -16.03
N ARG A 133 4.22 19.61 -16.82
CA ARG A 133 4.04 18.74 -18.00
C ARG A 133 5.15 18.96 -19.04
N ARG A 134 5.46 20.21 -19.36
CA ARG A 134 6.56 20.54 -20.28
C ARG A 134 7.91 20.08 -19.74
N ALA A 135 8.11 20.17 -18.42
CA ALA A 135 9.32 19.66 -17.77
C ALA A 135 9.42 18.14 -17.90
N VAL A 136 8.34 17.41 -17.64
CA VAL A 136 8.30 15.95 -17.79
C VAL A 136 8.55 15.52 -19.22
N GLU A 137 7.92 16.17 -20.21
CA GLU A 137 8.17 15.89 -21.64
C GLU A 137 9.64 16.07 -22.01
N THR A 138 10.24 17.17 -21.57
CA THR A 138 11.66 17.46 -21.80
C THR A 138 12.55 16.45 -21.08
N ALA A 139 12.24 16.14 -19.81
CA ALA A 139 12.98 15.19 -18.99
C ALA A 139 13.00 13.78 -19.61
N ILE A 140 11.87 13.32 -20.16
CA ILE A 140 11.80 12.04 -20.89
C ILE A 140 12.74 12.05 -22.11
N GLN A 141 12.77 13.14 -22.88
CA GLN A 141 13.61 13.24 -24.08
C GLN A 141 15.12 13.24 -23.76
N ILE A 142 15.51 13.92 -22.68
CA ILE A 142 16.93 14.07 -22.31
C ILE A 142 17.44 13.01 -21.32
N ARG A 143 16.57 12.10 -20.85
CA ARG A 143 16.87 11.14 -19.77
C ARG A 143 18.22 10.42 -19.94
N HIS A 144 18.53 9.96 -21.14
CA HIS A 144 19.78 9.26 -21.47
C HIS A 144 21.05 10.08 -21.26
N ARG A 145 20.93 11.41 -21.07
CA ARG A 145 22.03 12.35 -20.81
C ARG A 145 22.10 12.76 -19.34
N CYS A 146 21.16 12.29 -18.52
CA CYS A 146 21.07 12.62 -17.10
C CYS A 146 21.45 11.40 -16.27
N ALA A 147 21.96 11.65 -15.07
CA ALA A 147 22.26 10.57 -14.13
C ALA A 147 21.00 9.81 -13.72
N ASP A 148 19.87 10.53 -13.58
CA ASP A 148 18.60 10.00 -13.12
C ASP A 148 17.40 10.90 -13.46
N ASP A 149 16.21 10.43 -13.09
CA ASP A 149 14.94 11.11 -13.33
C ASP A 149 14.87 12.45 -12.56
N ALA A 150 15.44 12.55 -11.36
CA ALA A 150 15.48 13.81 -10.61
C ALA A 150 16.31 14.87 -11.35
N ALA A 151 17.52 14.52 -11.77
CA ALA A 151 18.41 15.39 -12.52
C ALA A 151 17.79 15.83 -13.85
N ALA A 152 17.12 14.92 -14.56
CA ALA A 152 16.41 15.23 -15.79
C ALA A 152 15.29 16.25 -15.55
N LEU A 153 14.49 16.08 -14.49
CA LEU A 153 13.40 17.00 -14.17
C LEU A 153 13.90 18.37 -13.68
N ILE A 154 14.93 18.40 -12.83
CA ILE A 154 15.55 19.65 -12.36
C ILE A 154 16.05 20.46 -13.55
N TYR A 155 16.79 19.82 -14.46
CA TYR A 155 17.29 20.49 -15.66
C TYR A 155 16.13 21.01 -16.52
N ALA A 156 15.11 20.18 -16.76
CA ALA A 156 13.96 20.54 -17.59
C ALA A 156 13.12 21.69 -17.01
N LEU A 157 13.00 21.79 -15.68
CA LEU A 157 12.35 22.93 -15.02
C LEU A 157 13.19 24.20 -15.18
N ALA A 158 14.50 24.12 -14.95
CA ALA A 158 15.40 25.26 -15.07
C ALA A 158 15.43 25.85 -16.49
N GLN A 159 15.39 25.02 -17.54
CA GLN A 159 15.39 25.48 -18.93
C GLN A 159 14.18 26.34 -19.30
N GLN A 160 13.05 26.23 -18.58
CA GLN A 160 11.86 27.02 -18.88
C GLN A 160 12.01 28.49 -18.52
N ASN A 161 12.93 28.85 -17.60
CA ASN A 161 13.18 30.22 -17.15
C ASN A 161 11.89 30.99 -16.85
N SER A 162 10.96 30.38 -16.10
CA SER A 162 9.63 30.93 -15.82
C SER A 162 9.28 30.85 -14.33
N PRO A 163 8.53 31.83 -13.78
CA PRO A 163 8.11 31.81 -12.39
C PRO A 163 7.27 30.57 -12.02
N GLU A 164 6.51 30.03 -12.96
CA GLU A 164 5.73 28.81 -12.77
C GLU A 164 6.60 27.58 -12.59
N ALA A 165 7.67 27.44 -13.39
CA ALA A 165 8.62 26.34 -13.28
C ALA A 165 9.41 26.42 -11.97
N ASP A 166 9.84 27.62 -11.56
CA ASP A 166 10.48 27.85 -10.26
C ASP A 166 9.56 27.46 -9.10
N ALA A 167 8.28 27.79 -9.21
CA ALA A 167 7.29 27.42 -8.20
C ALA A 167 7.00 25.91 -8.16
N VAL A 168 7.03 25.22 -9.31
CA VAL A 168 6.94 23.75 -9.37
C VAL A 168 8.17 23.11 -8.71
N TYR A 169 9.36 23.57 -9.06
CA TYR A 169 10.60 23.12 -8.45
C TYR A 169 10.59 23.33 -6.94
N GLY A 170 10.21 24.51 -6.45
CA GLY A 170 10.10 24.79 -5.01
C GLY A 170 9.15 23.85 -4.28
N LYS A 171 8.06 23.41 -4.92
CA LYS A 171 7.13 22.41 -4.36
C LYS A 171 7.73 21.01 -4.32
N LEU A 172 8.52 20.63 -5.32
CA LEU A 172 9.12 19.31 -5.45
C LEU A 172 10.53 19.22 -4.83
N TRP A 173 11.05 20.32 -4.30
CA TRP A 173 12.46 20.49 -3.93
C TRP A 173 12.96 19.35 -3.05
N THR A 174 12.27 19.03 -1.96
CA THR A 174 12.71 17.95 -1.05
C THR A 174 12.81 16.61 -1.77
N LEU A 175 11.80 16.22 -2.57
CA LEU A 175 11.78 14.94 -3.28
C LEU A 175 12.87 14.84 -4.35
N LEU A 176 13.17 15.95 -5.02
CA LEU A 176 14.19 15.99 -6.08
C LEU A 176 15.62 15.97 -5.52
N ASN A 177 15.81 16.24 -4.23
CA ASN A 177 17.14 16.39 -3.63
C ASN A 177 17.41 15.45 -2.45
N CYS A 178 16.41 14.73 -1.95
CA CYS A 178 16.60 13.77 -0.85
C CYS A 178 17.18 12.42 -1.30
N GLY A 179 17.41 12.21 -2.60
CA GLY A 179 17.95 10.95 -3.13
C GLY A 179 16.90 9.88 -3.47
N ALA A 180 15.63 10.09 -3.10
CA ALA A 180 14.55 9.12 -3.32
C ALA A 180 14.31 8.75 -4.79
N LEU A 181 14.63 9.67 -5.71
CA LEU A 181 14.45 9.54 -7.16
C LEU A 181 15.79 9.34 -7.91
N LYS A 182 16.88 9.02 -7.20
CA LYS A 182 18.19 8.84 -7.83
C LYS A 182 18.27 7.54 -8.65
N GLY A 183 19.19 7.54 -9.61
CA GLY A 183 19.42 6.42 -10.52
C GLY A 183 20.12 5.26 -9.83
N GLY A 184 19.91 4.04 -10.33
CA GLY A 184 20.50 2.84 -9.74
C GLY A 184 19.98 2.51 -8.33
N GLY A 185 18.80 3.05 -7.97
CA GLY A 185 18.14 2.76 -6.71
C GLY A 185 17.81 1.28 -6.54
N LYS A 186 17.43 0.90 -5.31
CA LYS A 186 17.07 -0.48 -5.00
C LYS A 186 15.75 -0.86 -5.67
N SER A 187 15.66 -2.11 -6.12
CA SER A 187 14.47 -2.64 -6.79
C SER A 187 13.70 -3.59 -5.88
N LEU A 188 12.42 -3.77 -6.17
CA LEU A 188 11.61 -4.83 -5.55
C LEU A 188 12.12 -6.19 -6.02
N MET A 189 12.20 -7.15 -5.09
CA MET A 189 12.71 -8.48 -5.28
C MET A 189 11.59 -9.51 -5.10
N LYS A 190 11.59 -10.54 -5.95
CA LYS A 190 10.65 -11.66 -5.83
C LYS A 190 11.00 -12.52 -4.62
N HIS A 191 9.99 -13.18 -4.05
CA HIS A 191 10.16 -14.08 -2.89
C HIS A 191 10.78 -13.38 -1.66
N GLN A 192 10.67 -12.05 -1.59
CA GLN A 192 11.17 -11.24 -0.49
C GLN A 192 10.09 -10.30 0.02
N LEU A 193 10.23 -9.92 1.29
CA LEU A 193 9.44 -8.91 1.96
C LEU A 193 10.04 -7.55 1.61
N ASN A 194 9.49 -6.87 0.61
CA ASN A 194 10.02 -5.60 0.14
C ASN A 194 9.51 -4.46 1.03
N VAL A 195 10.32 -4.08 2.02
CA VAL A 195 9.99 -3.01 2.96
C VAL A 195 10.52 -1.69 2.41
N VAL A 196 9.63 -0.85 1.89
CA VAL A 196 9.97 0.52 1.50
C VAL A 196 9.82 1.39 2.75
N ASP A 197 10.96 1.79 3.29
CA ASP A 197 11.08 2.44 4.59
C ASP A 197 11.01 3.96 4.43
N LEU A 198 9.85 4.54 4.74
CA LEU A 198 9.61 5.98 4.66
C LEU A 198 9.76 6.68 6.02
N SER A 199 10.14 5.93 7.05
CA SER A 199 10.16 6.40 8.43
C SER A 199 11.24 7.46 8.68
N ASN A 200 12.31 7.46 7.88
CA ASN A 200 13.38 8.46 7.90
C ASN A 200 13.02 9.78 7.19
N MET A 201 11.85 9.88 6.57
CA MET A 201 11.37 11.10 5.93
C MET A 201 10.45 11.89 6.87
N ASP A 202 10.43 13.22 6.73
CA ASP A 202 9.38 14.00 7.37
C ASP A 202 7.99 13.61 6.82
N PHE A 203 6.96 13.83 7.62
CA PHE A 203 5.58 13.41 7.31
C PHE A 203 5.08 13.88 5.94
N ILE A 204 5.43 15.10 5.51
CA ILE A 204 4.96 15.66 4.24
C ILE A 204 5.70 14.97 3.08
N THR A 205 7.02 14.83 3.20
CA THR A 205 7.84 14.16 2.19
C THR A 205 7.48 12.68 2.05
N ALA A 206 7.29 11.96 3.16
CA ALA A 206 6.85 10.57 3.17
C ALA A 206 5.51 10.41 2.44
N GLY A 207 4.52 11.26 2.73
CA GLY A 207 3.21 11.22 2.08
C GLY A 207 3.26 11.52 0.57
N ASN A 208 4.13 12.46 0.14
CA ASN A 208 4.31 12.74 -1.29
C ASN A 208 5.06 11.62 -2.00
N PHE A 209 6.12 11.08 -1.39
CA PHE A 209 6.86 9.97 -1.96
C PHE A 209 5.99 8.71 -2.06
N ALA A 210 5.19 8.40 -1.02
CA ALA A 210 4.26 7.28 -1.05
C ALA A 210 3.27 7.38 -2.21
N GLU A 211 2.73 8.59 -2.50
CA GLU A 211 1.84 8.78 -3.64
C GLU A 211 2.56 8.54 -4.98
N ILE A 212 3.79 9.02 -5.14
CA ILE A 212 4.61 8.76 -6.33
C ILE A 212 4.87 7.26 -6.47
N PHE A 213 5.32 6.60 -5.39
CA PHE A 213 5.61 5.17 -5.37
C PHE A 213 4.38 4.35 -5.74
N LEU A 214 3.23 4.63 -5.11
CA LEU A 214 1.98 3.94 -5.39
C LEU A 214 1.48 4.20 -6.82
N SER A 215 1.63 5.42 -7.33
CA SER A 215 1.29 5.76 -8.73
C SER A 215 2.10 4.91 -9.71
N VAL A 216 3.41 4.83 -9.49
CA VAL A 216 4.32 4.04 -10.33
C VAL A 216 4.04 2.54 -10.18
N LEU A 217 3.83 2.05 -8.96
CA LEU A 217 3.48 0.66 -8.70
C LEU A 217 2.17 0.28 -9.40
N TRP A 218 1.16 1.14 -9.33
CA TRP A 218 -0.12 0.92 -10.01
C TRP A 218 0.04 0.86 -11.52
N ARG A 219 0.78 1.81 -12.11
CA ARG A 219 1.11 1.80 -13.54
C ARG A 219 1.83 0.51 -13.95
N ASN A 220 2.77 0.03 -13.14
CA ASN A 220 3.47 -1.23 -13.37
C ASN A 220 2.52 -2.43 -13.34
N ILE A 221 1.58 -2.48 -12.39
CA ILE A 221 0.57 -3.55 -12.28
C ILE A 221 -0.38 -3.54 -13.48
N GLN A 222 -0.81 -2.36 -13.94
CA GLN A 222 -1.72 -2.23 -15.08
C GLN A 222 -1.07 -2.65 -16.41
N CYS A 223 0.22 -2.39 -16.57
CA CYS A 223 0.97 -2.75 -17.77
C CYS A 223 1.51 -4.20 -17.72
N GLY A 224 2.02 -4.65 -16.59
CA GLY A 224 2.75 -5.91 -16.42
C GLY A 224 1.88 -7.16 -16.29
N LYS A 225 0.73 -7.22 -16.99
CA LYS A 225 -0.38 -8.18 -16.83
C LYS A 225 -0.05 -9.68 -16.72
N SER A 226 1.17 -10.16 -16.91
CA SER A 226 1.49 -11.60 -16.80
C SER A 226 2.08 -11.97 -15.44
N GLU A 227 3.17 -11.34 -15.02
CA GLU A 227 3.95 -11.84 -13.88
C GLU A 227 3.31 -11.54 -12.51
N PHE A 228 2.81 -10.32 -12.33
CA PHE A 228 2.14 -9.93 -11.08
C PHE A 228 0.75 -10.59 -10.91
N ILE A 229 0.11 -10.94 -12.03
CA ILE A 229 -1.21 -11.57 -12.02
C ILE A 229 -1.12 -13.05 -11.64
N GLU A 230 -0.09 -13.76 -12.11
CA GLU A 230 0.11 -15.20 -11.86
C GLU A 230 0.46 -15.49 -10.39
N GLN A 231 1.41 -14.75 -9.82
CA GLN A 231 1.88 -14.99 -8.44
C GLN A 231 0.95 -14.33 -7.39
N GLY A 232 0.33 -13.20 -7.77
CA GLY A 232 -0.42 -12.34 -6.87
C GLY A 232 0.50 -11.40 -6.08
N MET A 233 0.03 -10.17 -5.86
CA MET A 233 0.75 -9.17 -5.10
C MET A 233 -0.01 -8.81 -3.81
N LEU A 234 0.71 -8.67 -2.72
CA LEU A 234 0.21 -8.10 -1.48
C LEU A 234 0.88 -6.75 -1.22
N LEU A 235 0.09 -5.67 -1.19
CA LEU A 235 0.53 -4.36 -0.70
C LEU A 235 0.05 -4.19 0.75
N SER A 236 0.99 -4.13 1.68
CA SER A 236 0.76 -3.95 3.11
C SER A 236 1.07 -2.52 3.54
N ILE A 237 0.14 -1.89 4.26
CA ILE A 237 0.28 -0.52 4.76
C ILE A 237 -0.34 -0.44 6.16
N ASP A 238 0.52 -0.32 7.17
CA ASP A 238 0.08 0.02 8.52
C ASP A 238 -0.13 1.54 8.63
N GLU A 239 -1.07 1.94 9.48
CA GLU A 239 -1.48 3.34 9.67
C GLU A 239 -1.82 4.05 8.33
N PHE A 240 -2.47 3.36 7.39
CA PHE A 240 -2.70 3.86 6.02
C PHE A 240 -3.50 5.16 5.95
N GLN A 241 -4.20 5.57 7.03
CA GLN A 241 -4.86 6.89 7.09
C GLN A 241 -3.89 8.07 6.98
N ARG A 242 -2.59 7.83 7.14
CA ARG A 242 -1.53 8.81 6.89
C ARG A 242 -1.35 9.13 5.42
N LEU A 243 -1.79 8.23 4.53
CA LEU A 243 -1.76 8.42 3.09
C LEU A 243 -2.97 9.19 2.61
N SER A 244 -2.83 9.76 1.41
CA SER A 244 -3.91 10.45 0.73
C SER A 244 -4.98 9.45 0.28
N LEU A 245 -6.22 9.69 0.68
CA LEU A 245 -7.40 8.91 0.26
C LEU A 245 -8.32 9.74 -0.64
N LYS A 246 -7.73 10.63 -1.44
CA LYS A 246 -8.46 11.41 -2.45
C LYS A 246 -9.06 10.48 -3.51
N ASN A 247 -10.14 10.93 -4.14
CA ASN A 247 -10.87 10.14 -5.14
C ASN A 247 -10.03 9.76 -6.37
N ASP A 248 -9.02 10.58 -6.70
CA ASP A 248 -8.05 10.40 -7.77
C ASP A 248 -6.68 9.86 -7.27
N GLY A 249 -6.58 9.49 -5.99
CA GLY A 249 -5.36 8.95 -5.39
C GLY A 249 -5.12 7.49 -5.74
N SER A 250 -3.85 7.11 -5.86
CA SER A 250 -3.44 5.79 -6.34
C SER A 250 -3.94 4.66 -5.45
N LEU A 251 -3.89 4.84 -4.12
CA LEU A 251 -4.39 3.84 -3.17
C LEU A 251 -5.89 3.57 -3.34
N LEU A 252 -6.69 4.59 -3.65
CA LEU A 252 -8.13 4.41 -3.83
C LEU A 252 -8.46 3.72 -5.16
N HIS A 253 -7.70 4.00 -6.21
CA HIS A 253 -7.77 3.24 -7.47
C HIS A 253 -7.41 1.77 -7.24
N MET A 254 -6.34 1.47 -6.49
CA MET A 254 -5.97 0.11 -6.10
C MET A 254 -7.08 -0.58 -5.30
N LEU A 255 -7.72 0.11 -4.35
CA LEU A 255 -8.84 -0.44 -3.57
C LEU A 255 -10.03 -0.82 -4.44
N ARG A 256 -10.36 -0.01 -5.45
CA ARG A 256 -11.51 -0.22 -6.35
C ARG A 256 -11.22 -1.26 -7.43
N GLU A 257 -10.01 -1.24 -7.99
CA GLU A 257 -9.70 -1.98 -9.22
C GLU A 257 -8.62 -3.04 -9.07
N GLY A 258 -7.87 -3.05 -7.97
CA GLY A 258 -6.75 -3.97 -7.75
C GLY A 258 -7.11 -5.45 -7.90
N ARG A 259 -8.35 -5.81 -7.57
CA ARG A 259 -8.91 -7.15 -7.78
C ARG A 259 -8.72 -7.65 -9.22
N LYS A 260 -8.88 -6.79 -10.23
CA LYS A 260 -8.75 -7.17 -11.66
C LYS A 260 -7.32 -7.60 -12.03
N PHE A 261 -6.35 -7.26 -11.19
CA PHE A 261 -4.92 -7.45 -11.43
C PHE A 261 -4.26 -8.33 -10.37
N SER A 262 -5.03 -9.16 -9.66
CA SER A 262 -4.55 -10.00 -8.54
C SER A 262 -3.81 -9.21 -7.44
N LEU A 263 -4.08 -7.92 -7.29
CA LEU A 263 -3.56 -7.09 -6.20
C LEU A 263 -4.47 -7.24 -4.98
N SER A 264 -3.85 -7.66 -3.88
CA SER A 264 -4.45 -7.73 -2.54
C SER A 264 -3.88 -6.60 -1.69
N LEU A 265 -4.75 -5.98 -0.89
CA LEU A 265 -4.33 -4.92 0.03
C LEU A 265 -4.47 -5.42 1.46
N LEU A 266 -3.46 -5.20 2.30
CA LEU A 266 -3.52 -5.39 3.75
C LEU A 266 -3.36 -4.01 4.40
N LEU A 267 -4.49 -3.44 4.82
CA LEU A 267 -4.54 -2.06 5.32
C LEU A 267 -4.92 -2.05 6.80
N ALA A 268 -4.13 -1.38 7.64
CA ALA A 268 -4.41 -1.29 9.07
C ALA A 268 -4.56 0.15 9.58
N THR A 269 -5.50 0.34 10.50
CA THR A 269 -5.76 1.62 11.15
C THR A 269 -6.21 1.43 12.60
N GLN A 270 -6.17 2.50 13.40
CA GLN A 270 -6.58 2.43 14.81
C GLN A 270 -8.08 2.62 15.01
N THR A 271 -8.72 3.39 14.13
CA THR A 271 -10.12 3.81 14.26
C THR A 271 -10.75 4.00 12.90
N LEU A 272 -12.05 3.69 12.80
CA LEU A 272 -12.85 3.90 11.60
C LEU A 272 -13.41 5.32 11.52
N GLU A 273 -13.41 6.06 12.64
CA GLU A 273 -14.07 7.36 12.75
C GLU A 273 -13.34 8.46 11.97
N VAL A 274 -12.08 8.25 11.60
CA VAL A 274 -11.30 9.19 10.78
C VAL A 274 -11.72 9.20 9.31
N PHE A 275 -12.48 8.21 8.84
CA PHE A 275 -12.81 8.07 7.42
C PHE A 275 -14.23 8.58 7.10
N PRO A 276 -14.40 9.29 5.98
CA PRO A 276 -15.73 9.64 5.49
C PRO A 276 -16.47 8.38 5.00
N LYS A 277 -17.81 8.46 4.96
CA LYS A 277 -18.69 7.33 4.61
C LYS A 277 -18.36 6.68 3.26
N GLU A 278 -17.96 7.47 2.28
CA GLU A 278 -17.58 6.98 0.94
C GLU A 278 -16.35 6.07 0.99
N ILE A 279 -15.35 6.45 1.79
CA ILE A 279 -14.13 5.65 1.97
C ILE A 279 -14.43 4.40 2.80
N LEU A 280 -15.25 4.52 3.85
CA LEU A 280 -15.73 3.35 4.60
C LEU A 280 -16.48 2.36 3.71
N ALA A 281 -17.29 2.83 2.76
CA ALA A 281 -18.00 1.96 1.83
C ALA A 281 -17.05 1.16 0.92
N ILE A 282 -15.90 1.74 0.55
CA ILE A 282 -14.86 1.07 -0.24
C ILE A 282 -14.09 0.07 0.64
N LEU A 283 -13.66 0.48 1.84
CA LEU A 283 -13.01 -0.42 2.81
C LEU A 283 -13.91 -1.61 3.18
N ASN A 284 -15.23 -1.40 3.21
CA ASN A 284 -16.20 -2.44 3.48
C ASN A 284 -16.30 -3.51 2.37
N GLN A 285 -15.76 -3.24 1.17
CA GLN A 285 -15.71 -4.20 0.06
C GLN A 285 -14.49 -5.13 0.11
N THR A 286 -13.57 -4.91 1.06
CA THR A 286 -12.50 -5.88 1.33
C THR A 286 -13.09 -7.24 1.68
N ALA A 287 -12.47 -8.31 1.20
CA ALA A 287 -12.96 -9.67 1.40
C ALA A 287 -12.94 -10.10 2.86
N SER A 288 -12.06 -9.51 3.68
CA SER A 288 -12.01 -9.80 5.10
C SER A 288 -11.71 -8.56 5.93
N GLN A 289 -12.39 -8.47 7.06
CA GLN A 289 -12.17 -7.44 8.07
C GLN A 289 -11.71 -8.11 9.37
N LEU A 290 -10.57 -7.68 9.90
CA LEU A 290 -10.05 -8.13 11.19
C LEU A 290 -10.27 -7.01 12.21
N TYR A 291 -11.22 -7.25 13.12
CA TYR A 291 -11.50 -6.37 14.24
C TYR A 291 -10.71 -6.84 15.45
N PHE A 292 -9.54 -6.25 15.66
CA PHE A 292 -8.88 -6.26 16.97
C PHE A 292 -9.69 -5.41 17.95
N ARG A 293 -9.36 -5.48 19.24
CA ARG A 293 -10.06 -4.73 20.29
C ARG A 293 -10.33 -3.29 19.84
N PRO A 294 -11.60 -2.92 19.54
CA PRO A 294 -11.92 -1.61 19.00
C PRO A 294 -12.09 -0.58 20.12
N ASN A 295 -12.21 0.71 19.77
CA ASN A 295 -12.55 1.72 20.77
C ASN A 295 -13.96 1.49 21.32
N GLN A 296 -14.18 1.90 22.57
CA GLN A 296 -15.46 1.72 23.26
C GLN A 296 -16.65 2.28 22.46
N ASN A 297 -16.45 3.42 21.79
CA ASN A 297 -17.47 4.11 21.00
C ASN A 297 -17.78 3.41 19.66
N GLU A 298 -16.92 2.50 19.22
CA GLU A 298 -17.04 1.78 17.95
C GLU A 298 -17.66 0.38 18.15
N ILE A 299 -17.53 -0.23 19.34
CA ILE A 299 -18.01 -1.58 19.66
C ILE A 299 -19.46 -1.78 19.20
N THR A 300 -20.37 -0.88 19.58
CA THR A 300 -21.80 -0.99 19.26
C THR A 300 -22.06 -0.94 17.76
N LYS A 301 -21.33 -0.08 17.04
CA LYS A 301 -21.44 0.09 15.57
C LYS A 301 -20.93 -1.15 14.85
N ILE A 302 -19.77 -1.66 15.27
CA ILE A 302 -19.15 -2.86 14.69
C ILE A 302 -20.04 -4.09 14.96
N ALA A 303 -20.47 -4.32 16.21
CA ALA A 303 -21.35 -5.44 16.56
C ALA A 303 -22.63 -5.47 15.71
N LYS A 304 -23.27 -4.31 15.52
CA LYS A 304 -24.47 -4.18 14.68
C LYS A 304 -24.20 -4.53 13.21
N LYS A 305 -23.02 -4.17 12.70
CA LYS A 305 -22.60 -4.43 11.32
C LYS A 305 -22.32 -5.92 11.09
N ILE A 306 -21.65 -6.59 12.03
CA ILE A 306 -21.16 -7.97 11.83
C ILE A 306 -22.20 -9.03 12.19
N ALA A 307 -23.11 -8.72 13.11
CA ALA A 307 -24.14 -9.63 13.59
C ALA A 307 -25.36 -8.84 14.09
N PRO A 308 -26.22 -8.35 13.16
CA PRO A 308 -27.35 -7.50 13.50
C PRO A 308 -28.34 -8.19 14.46
N GLU A 309 -28.52 -9.51 14.33
CA GLU A 309 -29.45 -10.31 15.14
C GLU A 309 -28.90 -10.69 16.52
N ASP A 310 -27.59 -10.57 16.76
CA ASP A 310 -26.92 -11.00 18.01
C ASP A 310 -25.99 -9.92 18.59
N GLN A 311 -26.45 -8.67 18.50
CA GLN A 311 -25.62 -7.52 18.81
C GLN A 311 -25.04 -7.55 20.24
N LYS A 312 -25.81 -7.97 21.25
CA LYS A 312 -25.38 -7.96 22.66
C LYS A 312 -24.20 -8.91 22.89
N THR A 313 -24.24 -10.11 22.34
CA THR A 313 -23.16 -11.09 22.45
C THR A 313 -21.90 -10.58 21.76
N TRP A 314 -22.02 -10.02 20.56
CA TRP A 314 -20.85 -9.50 19.84
C TRP A 314 -20.26 -8.24 20.46
N GLN A 315 -21.07 -7.39 21.12
CA GLN A 315 -20.53 -6.29 21.94
C GLN A 315 -19.65 -6.82 23.08
N GLN A 316 -20.11 -7.87 23.77
CA GLN A 316 -19.33 -8.51 24.85
C GLN A 316 -18.05 -9.16 24.32
N ILE A 317 -18.11 -9.86 23.18
CA ILE A 317 -16.92 -10.48 22.57
C ILE A 317 -15.90 -9.40 22.17
N LEU A 318 -16.32 -8.39 21.39
CA LEU A 318 -15.44 -7.33 20.91
C LEU A 318 -14.81 -6.53 22.06
N GLY A 319 -15.58 -6.25 23.12
CA GLY A 319 -15.08 -5.51 24.29
C GLY A 319 -14.05 -6.28 25.13
N ASN A 320 -14.04 -7.61 25.04
CA ASN A 320 -13.19 -8.49 25.84
C ASN A 320 -12.03 -9.14 25.05
N LEU A 321 -11.81 -8.74 23.79
CA LEU A 321 -10.67 -9.21 22.99
C LEU A 321 -9.34 -8.91 23.70
N ARG A 322 -8.51 -9.94 23.87
CA ARG A 322 -7.15 -9.81 24.39
C ARG A 322 -6.18 -9.35 23.28
N VAL A 323 -4.97 -8.96 23.68
CA VAL A 323 -3.91 -8.63 22.73
C VAL A 323 -3.62 -9.84 21.84
N GLY A 324 -3.62 -9.64 20.53
CA GLY A 324 -3.45 -10.69 19.52
C GLY A 324 -4.76 -11.36 19.08
N GLU A 325 -5.84 -11.23 19.86
CA GLU A 325 -7.15 -11.74 19.46
C GLU A 325 -7.87 -10.74 18.55
N SER A 326 -8.53 -11.25 17.51
CA SER A 326 -9.39 -10.44 16.64
C SER A 326 -10.59 -11.22 16.13
N VAL A 327 -11.66 -10.51 15.80
CA VAL A 327 -12.82 -11.07 15.09
C VAL A 327 -12.62 -10.88 13.59
N ALA A 328 -12.53 -11.98 12.86
CA ALA A 328 -12.52 -11.99 11.41
C ALA A 328 -13.94 -12.04 10.86
N VAL A 329 -14.26 -11.15 9.91
CA VAL A 329 -15.55 -11.10 9.19
C VAL A 329 -15.31 -11.18 7.69
N GLY A 330 -15.97 -12.13 7.03
CA GLY A 330 -15.74 -12.49 5.63
C GLY A 330 -16.17 -13.93 5.34
N ASP A 331 -15.75 -14.45 4.19
CA ASP A 331 -15.88 -15.87 3.84
C ASP A 331 -14.54 -16.56 4.04
N PHE A 332 -14.52 -17.62 4.84
CA PHE A 332 -13.28 -18.25 5.29
C PHE A 332 -13.20 -19.72 4.92
N ASN A 333 -11.99 -20.19 4.62
CA ASN A 333 -11.66 -21.60 4.63
C ASN A 333 -10.99 -21.93 5.98
N VAL A 334 -11.60 -22.83 6.75
CA VAL A 334 -11.08 -23.31 8.03
C VAL A 334 -11.03 -24.83 7.97
N GLY A 335 -9.82 -25.40 8.01
CA GLY A 335 -9.64 -26.85 7.93
C GLY A 335 -10.25 -27.48 6.67
N GLY A 336 -10.31 -26.76 5.55
CA GLY A 336 -10.92 -27.23 4.30
C GLY A 336 -12.42 -26.92 4.15
N HIS A 337 -13.07 -26.40 5.18
CA HIS A 337 -14.51 -26.08 5.16
C HIS A 337 -14.77 -24.59 5.01
N THR A 338 -15.74 -24.22 4.17
CA THR A 338 -16.20 -22.84 4.03
C THR A 338 -17.04 -22.43 5.24
N VAL A 339 -16.65 -21.34 5.91
CA VAL A 339 -17.36 -20.74 7.04
C VAL A 339 -17.76 -19.30 6.68
N ARG A 340 -19.07 -19.01 6.78
CA ARG A 340 -19.67 -17.70 6.43
C ARG A 340 -20.31 -17.03 7.63
N ARG A 341 -19.51 -16.81 8.66
CA ARG A 341 -19.91 -16.11 9.89
C ARG A 341 -18.68 -15.49 10.53
N PRO A 342 -18.83 -14.49 11.40
CA PRO A 342 -17.70 -13.96 12.15
C PRO A 342 -17.00 -15.06 12.98
N ILE A 343 -15.67 -15.08 12.98
CA ILE A 343 -14.84 -16.07 13.68
C ILE A 343 -13.84 -15.35 14.58
N LEU A 344 -13.64 -15.83 15.80
CA LEU A 344 -12.53 -15.37 16.63
C LEU A 344 -11.22 -16.02 16.14
N THR A 345 -10.20 -15.18 15.94
CA THR A 345 -8.88 -15.58 15.48
C THR A 345 -7.81 -15.18 16.49
N ILE A 346 -6.77 -16.01 16.60
CA ILE A 346 -5.60 -15.84 17.48
C ILE A 346 -4.30 -15.84 16.69
#